data_AF-A0A1I3HXM3-F1
#
_entry.id   AF-A0A1I3HXM3-F1
#
_cell.length_a   1.000
_cell.length_b   1.000
_cell.length_c   1.000
_cell.angle_alpha   90.00
_cell.angle_beta   90.00
_cell.angle_gamma   90.00
#
_symmetry.space_group_name_H-M   'P 1'
#
loop_
_entity.id
_entity.type
_entity.pdbx_description
1 polymer ?
#
loop_
_entity_poly.entity_id
_entity_poly.type
_entity_poly.pdbx_seq_one_letter_code
_entity_poly.pdbx_strand_id
1 'polypeptide(L)'
;MNPADVAQAAPQIDMSFWTLFWHAHIVVKLVMSGLIGASIWCWSIIIDKSLLYRRTRKDMDAFEEGFWSGRSLEELYRDLSSKPANDMAAVFVAAMREWKRSFENGGRSVASLSQRIDKVLDVTIQRETERLESKLLVLSTIASSAPFIGLFGTVWGIMHSFTAIAVSKNSSLAVVAPGIAEALFATAIGLFAAIPALMAYNKLQAEVAKAQNRLEAFADEFSAILSRQIDERLAA
;
A
#
# COMPACT_ATOMS: atom_id res chain seq x y z
N MET A 1 -23.23 -64.24 0.94
CA MET A 1 -22.45 -62.99 0.75
C MET A 1 -23.40 -61.84 1.01
N ASN A 2 -23.16 -61.08 2.08
CA ASN A 2 -24.07 -60.04 2.57
C ASN A 2 -23.90 -58.78 1.71
N PRO A 3 -24.97 -58.14 1.18
CA PRO A 3 -24.88 -56.91 0.40
C PRO A 3 -24.24 -55.72 1.15
N ALA A 4 -24.08 -55.83 2.48
CA ALA A 4 -23.38 -54.84 3.31
C ALA A 4 -21.85 -54.83 3.12
N ASP A 5 -21.24 -55.95 2.71
CA ASP A 5 -19.77 -56.06 2.58
C ASP A 5 -19.25 -55.43 1.28
N VAL A 6 -20.14 -55.15 0.32
CA VAL A 6 -19.80 -54.53 -0.99
C VAL A 6 -19.73 -53.00 -0.89
N ALA A 7 -20.21 -52.41 0.20
CA ALA A 7 -20.25 -50.95 0.40
C ALA A 7 -18.93 -50.35 0.95
N GLN A 8 -17.92 -51.17 1.29
CA GLN A 8 -16.73 -50.72 2.01
C GLN A 8 -15.44 -50.63 1.19
N ALA A 9 -15.49 -50.67 -0.14
CA ALA A 9 -14.30 -50.53 -1.00
C ALA A 9 -14.36 -49.34 -1.95
N ALA A 10 -15.05 -48.26 -1.59
CA ALA A 10 -14.83 -46.98 -2.25
C ALA A 10 -13.50 -46.42 -1.75
N PRO A 11 -12.49 -46.16 -2.60
CA PRO A 11 -11.26 -45.51 -2.16
C PRO A 11 -11.64 -44.17 -1.54
N GLN A 12 -11.33 -43.99 -0.25
CA GLN A 12 -11.44 -42.68 0.39
C GLN A 12 -10.46 -41.76 -0.32
N ILE A 13 -10.96 -40.94 -1.24
CA ILE A 13 -10.16 -39.87 -1.85
C ILE A 13 -9.89 -38.88 -0.72
N ASP A 14 -8.66 -38.92 -0.20
CA ASP A 14 -8.22 -38.02 0.85
C ASP A 14 -8.17 -36.60 0.28
N MET A 15 -9.18 -35.78 0.59
CA MET A 15 -9.37 -34.40 0.13
C MET A 15 -8.48 -33.42 0.91
N SER A 16 -7.24 -33.82 1.21
CA SER A 16 -6.27 -32.96 1.86
C SER A 16 -5.83 -31.83 0.92
N PHE A 17 -5.55 -30.64 1.46
CA PHE A 17 -5.05 -29.51 0.66
C PHE A 17 -3.81 -29.86 -0.16
N TRP A 18 -2.97 -30.73 0.40
CA TRP A 18 -1.74 -31.20 -0.25
C TRP A 18 -2.03 -32.11 -1.45
N THR A 19 -3.04 -32.98 -1.35
CA THR A 19 -3.41 -33.90 -2.43
C THR A 19 -4.09 -33.16 -3.58
N LEU A 20 -4.99 -32.22 -3.29
CA LEU A 20 -5.61 -31.31 -4.26
C LEU A 20 -4.56 -30.47 -5.00
N PHE A 21 -3.58 -29.90 -4.29
CA PHE A 21 -2.52 -29.15 -4.96
C PHE A 21 -1.68 -30.03 -5.88
N TRP A 22 -1.34 -31.26 -5.48
CA TRP A 22 -0.45 -32.13 -6.28
C TRP A 22 -1.13 -32.75 -7.50
N HIS A 23 -2.45 -32.98 -7.43
CA HIS A 23 -3.23 -33.50 -8.57
C HIS A 23 -3.64 -32.42 -9.57
N ALA A 24 -3.53 -31.15 -9.20
CA ALA A 24 -3.93 -30.06 -10.06
C ALA A 24 -3.15 -29.95 -11.37
N HIS A 25 -3.88 -29.50 -12.40
CA HIS A 25 -3.30 -29.14 -13.68
C HIS A 25 -2.27 -28.01 -13.51
N ILE A 26 -1.21 -28.01 -14.32
CA ILE A 26 -0.08 -27.08 -14.18
C ILE A 26 -0.52 -25.61 -14.15
N VAL A 27 -1.52 -25.24 -14.96
CA VAL A 27 -2.08 -23.88 -14.98
C VAL A 27 -2.73 -23.50 -13.65
N VAL A 28 -3.52 -24.40 -13.04
CA VAL A 28 -4.20 -24.13 -11.76
C VAL A 28 -3.16 -24.03 -10.63
N LYS A 29 -2.13 -24.88 -10.66
CA LYS A 29 -0.99 -24.80 -9.73
C LYS A 29 -0.27 -23.46 -9.81
N LEU A 30 -0.02 -22.95 -11.02
CA LEU A 30 0.61 -21.64 -11.23
C LEU A 30 -0.27 -20.50 -10.70
N VAL A 31 -1.58 -20.55 -10.97
CA VAL A 31 -2.55 -19.58 -10.44
C VAL A 31 -2.52 -19.55 -8.92
N MET A 32 -2.66 -20.71 -8.26
CA MET A 32 -2.66 -20.81 -6.80
C MET A 32 -1.34 -20.32 -6.20
N SER A 33 -0.20 -20.74 -6.78
CA SER A 33 1.13 -20.35 -6.30
C SER A 33 1.36 -18.84 -6.43
N GLY A 34 0.93 -18.25 -7.55
CA GLY A 34 0.99 -16.80 -7.77
C GLY A 34 0.12 -16.02 -6.78
N LEU A 35 -1.10 -16.49 -6.51
CA LEU A 35 -2.00 -15.87 -5.53
C LEU A 35 -1.47 -15.97 -4.10
N ILE A 36 -0.85 -17.09 -3.72
CA ILE A 36 -0.18 -17.24 -2.41
C ILE A 36 0.99 -16.27 -2.31
N GLY A 37 1.84 -16.18 -3.35
CA GLY A 37 2.93 -15.21 -3.39
C GLY A 37 2.45 -13.75 -3.27
N ALA A 38 1.37 -13.41 -3.99
CA ALA A 38 0.74 -12.10 -3.90
C ALA A 38 0.16 -11.82 -2.49
N SER A 39 -0.41 -12.83 -1.83
CA SER A 39 -0.91 -12.71 -0.46
C SER A 39 0.22 -12.44 0.54
N ILE A 40 1.34 -13.16 0.44
CA ILE A 40 2.53 -12.93 1.28
C ILE A 40 3.08 -11.51 1.05
N TRP A 41 3.19 -11.09 -0.21
CA TRP A 41 3.64 -9.74 -0.56
C TRP A 41 2.70 -8.66 -0.03
N CYS A 42 1.39 -8.88 -0.14
CA CYS A 42 0.36 -8.02 0.41
C CYS A 42 0.56 -7.81 1.92
N TRP A 43 0.64 -8.88 2.71
CA TRP A 43 0.88 -8.79 4.15
C TRP A 43 2.18 -8.09 4.50
N SER A 44 3.26 -8.33 3.73
CA SER A 44 4.52 -7.62 3.92
C SER A 44 4.36 -6.10 3.77
N ILE A 45 3.64 -5.63 2.75
CA ILE A 45 3.40 -4.19 2.56
C ILE A 45 2.49 -3.64 3.66
N ILE A 46 1.44 -4.38 4.05
CA ILE A 46 0.51 -3.96 5.11
C ILE A 46 1.28 -3.67 6.40
N ILE A 47 2.16 -4.57 6.81
CA ILE A 47 2.94 -4.43 8.05
C ILE A 47 3.94 -3.26 7.92
N ASP A 48 4.72 -3.23 6.84
CA ASP A 48 5.71 -2.17 6.56
C ASP A 48 5.06 -0.77 6.62
N LYS A 49 3.97 -0.57 5.87
CA LYS A 49 3.27 0.71 5.82
C LYS A 49 2.55 1.07 7.11
N SER A 50 1.96 0.10 7.79
CA SER A 50 1.31 0.34 9.08
C SER A 50 2.31 0.83 10.14
N LEU A 51 3.54 0.30 10.13
CA LEU A 51 4.60 0.77 11.03
C LEU A 51 5.13 2.14 10.60
N LEU A 52 5.35 2.34 9.29
CA LEU A 52 5.79 3.63 8.74
C LEU A 52 4.85 4.77 9.14
N TYR A 53 3.54 4.63 8.93
CA TYR A 53 2.58 5.70 9.23
C TYR A 53 2.46 5.98 10.73
N ARG A 54 2.55 4.94 11.57
CA ARG A 54 2.60 5.13 13.02
C ARG A 54 3.84 5.92 13.45
N ARG A 55 4.97 5.71 12.77
CA ARG A 55 6.21 6.46 13.01
C ARG A 55 6.09 7.90 12.51
N THR A 56 5.71 8.10 11.25
CA THR A 56 5.47 9.44 10.66
C THR A 56 4.52 10.27 11.51
N ARG A 57 3.41 9.68 11.99
CA ARG A 57 2.50 10.40 12.88
C ARG A 57 3.19 10.90 14.15
N LYS A 58 3.98 10.04 14.81
CA LYS A 58 4.74 10.42 16.02
C LYS A 58 5.79 11.48 15.73
N ASP A 59 6.48 11.36 14.59
CA ASP A 59 7.52 12.30 14.18
C ASP A 59 6.91 13.68 13.87
N MET A 60 5.73 13.73 13.25
CA MET A 60 4.95 14.95 13.05
C MET A 60 4.48 15.56 14.37
N ASP A 61 3.92 14.76 15.27
CA ASP A 61 3.45 15.24 16.59
C ASP A 61 4.61 15.85 17.41
N ALA A 62 5.78 15.20 17.42
CA ALA A 62 6.97 15.70 18.09
C ALA A 62 7.55 16.97 17.44
N PHE A 63 7.48 17.07 16.11
CA PHE A 63 7.90 18.27 15.39
C PHE A 63 6.98 19.46 15.69
N GLU A 64 5.66 19.27 15.64
CA GLU A 64 4.67 20.31 15.97
C GLU A 64 4.88 20.83 17.39
N GLU A 65 5.03 19.95 18.38
CA GLU A 65 5.31 20.36 19.77
C GLU A 65 6.60 21.21 19.87
N GLY A 66 7.65 20.80 19.15
CA GLY A 66 8.89 21.56 19.06
C GLY A 66 8.74 22.93 18.38
N PHE A 67 7.97 23.01 17.29
CA PHE A 67 7.72 24.23 16.54
C PHE A 67 6.90 25.24 17.35
N TRP A 68 5.85 24.78 18.05
CA TRP A 68 4.95 25.63 18.84
C TRP A 68 5.45 25.96 20.25
N SER A 69 6.56 25.36 20.68
CA SER A 69 7.18 25.64 21.99
C SER A 69 7.76 27.05 22.14
N GLY A 70 7.70 27.90 21.10
CA GLY A 70 8.20 29.27 21.12
C GLY A 70 9.70 29.40 20.82
N ARG A 71 10.34 28.32 20.36
CA ARG A 71 11.74 28.33 19.92
C ARG A 71 11.90 29.17 18.65
N SER A 72 13.09 29.78 18.48
CA SER A 72 13.36 30.53 17.26
C SER A 72 13.46 29.61 16.03
N LEU A 73 12.94 30.07 14.89
CA LEU A 73 12.96 29.30 13.64
C LEU A 73 14.39 28.94 13.21
N GLU A 74 15.36 29.83 13.43
CA GLU A 74 16.77 29.60 13.08
C GLU A 74 17.40 28.51 13.97
N GLU A 75 17.05 28.44 15.27
CA GLU A 75 17.49 27.35 16.14
C GLU A 75 16.92 26.01 15.70
N LEU A 76 15.62 25.96 15.41
CA LEU A 76 14.96 24.74 14.95
C LEU A 76 15.55 24.27 13.61
N TYR A 77 15.85 25.21 12.71
CA TYR A 77 16.51 24.92 11.44
C TYR A 77 17.92 24.35 11.63
N ARG A 78 18.72 24.92 12.54
CA ARG A 78 20.07 24.43 12.84
C ARG A 78 20.05 22.99 13.36
N ASP A 79 19.08 22.66 14.21
CA ASP A 79 18.96 21.31 14.79
C ASP A 79 18.51 20.26 13.76
N LEU A 80 17.63 20.66 12.83
CA LEU A 80 17.03 19.75 11.84
C LEU A 80 17.83 19.64 10.54
N SER A 81 18.54 20.69 10.13
CA SER A 81 19.27 20.73 8.84
C SER A 81 20.42 19.72 8.74
N SER A 82 20.92 19.21 9.86
CA SER A 82 22.01 18.23 9.94
C SER A 82 21.54 16.77 9.85
N LYS A 83 20.22 16.53 9.86
CA LYS A 83 19.61 15.18 9.84
C LYS A 83 18.78 14.99 8.57
N PRO A 84 18.60 13.73 8.10
CA PRO A 84 17.60 13.44 7.09
C PRO A 84 16.23 13.84 7.64
N ALA A 85 15.66 14.91 7.11
CA ALA A 85 14.34 15.38 7.48
C ALA A 85 13.30 14.67 6.61
N ASN A 86 12.26 14.15 7.24
CA ASN A 86 11.09 13.57 6.58
C ASN A 86 9.84 14.31 7.08
N ASP A 87 8.71 14.13 6.39
CA ASP A 87 7.41 14.64 6.83
C ASP A 87 7.44 16.17 7.05
N MET A 88 6.88 16.70 8.14
CA MET A 88 6.84 18.15 8.41
C MET A 88 8.22 18.79 8.53
N ALA A 89 9.21 18.05 9.06
CA ALA A 89 10.57 18.56 9.18
C ALA A 89 11.19 18.81 7.79
N ALA A 90 10.87 17.99 6.79
CA ALA A 90 11.33 18.21 5.41
C ALA A 90 10.74 19.49 4.82
N VAL A 91 9.43 19.70 5.00
CA VAL A 91 8.70 20.90 4.56
C VAL A 91 9.31 22.16 5.19
N PHE A 92 9.52 22.14 6.51
CA PHE A 92 10.14 23.24 7.25
C PHE A 92 11.57 23.55 6.79
N VAL A 93 12.43 22.52 6.69
CA VAL A 93 13.84 22.69 6.28
C VAL A 93 13.93 23.20 4.83
N ALA A 94 13.04 22.75 3.94
CA ALA A 94 13.00 23.21 2.56
C ALA A 94 12.67 24.70 2.46
N ALA A 95 11.63 25.16 3.15
CA ALA A 95 11.25 26.56 3.17
C ALA A 95 12.27 27.45 3.88
N MET A 96 12.83 27.03 5.03
CA MET A 96 13.91 27.78 5.71
C MET A 96 15.19 27.89 4.86
N ARG A 97 15.50 26.87 4.06
CA ARG A 97 16.62 26.91 3.12
C ARG A 97 16.40 27.96 2.03
N GLU A 98 15.20 28.05 1.48
CA GLU A 98 14.85 29.06 0.46
C GLU A 98 14.81 30.48 1.04
N TRP A 99 14.29 30.61 2.27
CA TRP A 99 14.35 31.84 3.06
C TRP A 99 15.79 32.34 3.16
N LYS A 100 16.68 31.54 3.76
CA LYS A 100 18.09 31.91 4.01
C LYS A 100 18.84 32.25 2.72
N ARG A 101 18.67 31.44 1.67
CA ARG A 101 19.30 31.66 0.35
C ARG A 101 18.89 32.99 -0.30
N SER A 102 17.66 33.44 -0.05
CA SER A 102 17.14 34.67 -0.63
C SER A 102 17.73 35.94 0.02
N PHE A 103 18.19 35.84 1.28
CA PHE A 103 18.86 36.94 1.97
C PHE A 103 20.39 36.95 1.77
N GLU A 104 21.01 35.81 1.50
CA GLU A 104 22.46 35.72 1.22
C GLU A 104 22.85 36.28 -0.17
N ASN A 105 21.95 36.22 -1.16
CA ASN A 105 22.26 36.57 -2.57
C ASN A 105 21.92 38.02 -3.00
N GLY A 106 21.87 38.98 -2.06
CA GLY A 106 21.85 40.41 -2.41
C GLY A 106 20.54 40.93 -3.02
N GLY A 107 19.40 40.68 -2.37
CA GLY A 107 18.19 41.51 -2.53
C GLY A 107 17.43 41.40 -3.85
N ARG A 108 17.72 40.41 -4.71
CA ARG A 108 16.91 40.17 -5.91
C ARG A 108 15.53 39.63 -5.53
N SER A 109 14.57 40.56 -5.46
CA SER A 109 13.13 40.36 -5.35
C SER A 109 12.70 39.59 -4.11
N VAL A 110 12.82 40.25 -2.95
CA VAL A 110 12.05 39.92 -1.73
C VAL A 110 10.54 39.90 -2.06
N ALA A 111 10.11 40.74 -3.01
CA ALA A 111 8.73 40.78 -3.52
C ALA A 111 8.21 39.43 -4.07
N SER A 112 9.08 38.54 -4.55
CA SER A 112 8.69 37.20 -5.01
C SER A 112 9.16 36.07 -4.08
N LEU A 113 9.68 36.40 -2.88
CA LEU A 113 10.13 35.41 -1.91
C LEU A 113 8.97 34.56 -1.40
N SER A 114 7.86 35.20 -1.01
CA SER A 114 6.65 34.51 -0.54
C SER A 114 6.18 33.45 -1.55
N GLN A 115 6.02 33.83 -2.82
CA GLN A 115 5.64 32.91 -3.89
C GLN A 115 6.64 31.75 -4.09
N ARG A 116 7.95 31.99 -3.94
CA ARG A 116 8.96 30.91 -4.05
C ARG A 116 8.87 29.95 -2.87
N ILE A 117 8.63 30.46 -1.66
CA ILE A 117 8.47 29.66 -0.45
C ILE A 117 7.23 28.79 -0.57
N ASP A 118 6.07 29.36 -0.94
CA ASP A 118 4.83 28.60 -1.18
C ASP A 118 5.08 27.48 -2.20
N LYS A 119 5.77 27.80 -3.31
CA LYS A 119 6.08 26.80 -4.31
C LYS A 119 6.98 25.67 -3.80
N VAL A 120 7.96 26.00 -2.94
CA VAL A 120 8.85 25.02 -2.30
C VAL A 120 8.07 24.16 -1.30
N LEU A 121 7.14 24.74 -0.54
CA LEU A 121 6.24 24.03 0.36
C LEU A 121 5.41 23.01 -0.43
N ASP A 122 4.67 23.44 -1.46
CA ASP A 122 3.85 22.57 -2.32
C ASP A 122 4.63 21.39 -2.89
N VAL A 123 5.80 21.67 -3.48
CA VAL A 123 6.64 20.63 -4.10
C VAL A 123 7.15 19.64 -3.04
N THR A 124 7.44 20.12 -1.84
CA THR A 124 7.92 19.25 -0.75
C THR A 124 6.79 18.40 -0.19
N ILE A 125 5.60 18.97 0.00
CA ILE A 125 4.39 18.23 0.41
C ILE A 125 4.09 17.13 -0.61
N GLN A 126 4.09 17.45 -1.91
CA GLN A 126 3.82 16.46 -2.95
C GLN A 126 4.82 15.30 -2.90
N ARG A 127 6.12 15.58 -2.73
CA ARG A 127 7.16 14.54 -2.61
C ARG A 127 6.97 13.66 -1.38
N GLU A 128 6.61 14.25 -0.23
CA GLU A 128 6.33 13.48 0.97
C GLU A 128 5.07 12.62 0.82
N THR A 129 4.00 13.16 0.20
CA THR A 129 2.79 12.40 -0.12
C THR A 129 3.10 11.23 -1.05
N GLU A 130 3.84 11.44 -2.14
CA GLU A 130 4.26 10.37 -3.06
C GLU A 130 5.08 9.29 -2.34
N ARG A 131 5.96 9.68 -1.42
CA ARG A 131 6.72 8.74 -0.58
C ARG A 131 5.79 7.89 0.29
N LEU A 132 4.78 8.51 0.90
CA LEU A 132 3.78 7.79 1.70
C LEU A 132 2.92 6.87 0.84
N GLU A 133 2.49 7.29 -0.35
CA GLU A 133 1.68 6.48 -1.29
C GLU A 133 2.42 5.32 -1.94
N SER A 134 3.76 5.33 -1.93
CA SER A 134 4.57 4.28 -2.53
C SER A 134 4.08 2.88 -2.14
N LYS A 135 4.08 1.93 -3.08
CA LYS A 135 3.58 0.55 -2.90
C LYS A 135 2.06 0.38 -2.66
N LEU A 136 1.29 1.44 -2.38
CA LEU A 136 -0.18 1.31 -2.22
C LEU A 136 -0.86 0.86 -3.52
N LEU A 137 -0.32 1.27 -4.67
CA LEU A 137 -0.78 0.81 -5.98
C LEU A 137 -0.77 -0.73 -6.08
N VAL A 138 0.24 -1.39 -5.51
CA VAL A 138 0.33 -2.86 -5.51
C VAL A 138 -0.82 -3.49 -4.74
N LEU A 139 -1.21 -2.94 -3.58
CA LEU A 139 -2.39 -3.43 -2.86
C LEU A 139 -3.66 -3.25 -3.69
N SER A 140 -3.82 -2.09 -4.34
CA SER A 140 -4.97 -1.80 -5.21
C SER A 140 -5.05 -2.78 -6.40
N THR A 141 -3.91 -3.07 -7.04
CA THR A 141 -3.83 -4.05 -8.12
C THR A 141 -4.16 -5.46 -7.64
N ILE A 142 -3.62 -5.89 -6.49
CA ILE A 142 -3.94 -7.23 -5.93
C ILE A 142 -5.42 -7.32 -5.57
N ALA A 143 -5.96 -6.29 -4.90
CA ALA A 143 -7.36 -6.22 -4.51
C ALA A 143 -8.32 -6.35 -5.71
N SER A 144 -8.00 -5.67 -6.83
CA SER A 144 -8.83 -5.70 -8.03
C SER A 144 -8.61 -6.95 -8.89
N SER A 145 -7.38 -7.46 -8.98
CA SER A 145 -7.03 -8.51 -9.95
C SER A 145 -7.09 -9.92 -9.39
N ALA A 146 -6.80 -10.12 -8.09
CA ALA A 146 -6.75 -11.45 -7.49
C ALA A 146 -8.07 -12.25 -7.58
N PRO A 147 -9.27 -11.66 -7.45
CA PRO A 147 -10.52 -12.38 -7.66
C PRO A 147 -10.67 -12.91 -9.08
N PHE A 148 -10.28 -12.12 -10.09
CA PHE A 148 -10.34 -12.53 -11.50
C PHE A 148 -9.31 -13.60 -11.83
N ILE A 149 -8.11 -13.53 -11.24
CA ILE A 149 -7.09 -14.57 -11.36
C ILE A 149 -7.58 -15.89 -10.75
N GLY A 150 -8.25 -15.82 -9.59
CA GLY A 150 -8.89 -16.98 -8.96
C GLY A 150 -10.02 -17.57 -9.83
N LEU A 151 -10.89 -16.71 -10.34
CA LEU A 151 -11.97 -17.10 -11.27
C LEU A 151 -11.42 -17.76 -12.53
N PHE A 152 -10.34 -17.23 -13.10
CA PHE A 152 -9.64 -17.84 -14.24
C PHE A 152 -9.16 -19.26 -13.90
N GLY A 153 -8.56 -19.46 -12.72
CA GLY A 153 -8.18 -20.78 -12.23
C GLY A 153 -9.36 -21.75 -12.16
N THR A 154 -10.53 -21.26 -11.70
CA THR A 154 -11.75 -22.06 -11.66
C THR A 154 -12.26 -22.44 -13.04
N VAL A 155 -12.34 -21.48 -13.97
CA VAL A 155 -12.79 -21.72 -15.35
C VAL A 155 -11.88 -22.75 -16.03
N TRP A 156 -10.56 -22.61 -15.87
CA TRP A 156 -9.59 -23.54 -16.43
C TRP A 156 -9.71 -24.95 -15.85
N GLY A 157 -9.81 -25.07 -14.52
CA GLY A 157 -9.93 -26.36 -13.85
C GLY A 157 -11.21 -27.12 -14.20
N ILE A 158 -12.35 -26.40 -14.27
CA ILE A 158 -13.62 -26.98 -14.71
C ILE A 158 -13.54 -27.43 -16.18
N MET A 159 -12.99 -26.59 -17.07
CA MET A 159 -12.80 -26.94 -18.49
C MET A 159 -11.96 -28.21 -18.66
N HIS A 160 -10.86 -28.32 -17.90
CA HIS A 160 -9.99 -29.50 -17.94
C HIS A 160 -10.71 -30.76 -17.43
N SER A 161 -11.49 -30.62 -16.35
CA SER A 161 -12.29 -31.72 -15.79
C SER A 161 -13.32 -32.26 -16.79
N PHE A 162 -14.02 -31.38 -17.51
CA PHE A 162 -14.97 -31.80 -18.55
C PHE A 162 -14.28 -32.42 -19.78
N THR A 163 -13.09 -31.95 -20.13
CA THR A 163 -12.29 -32.54 -21.21
C THR A 163 -11.86 -33.98 -20.85
N ALA A 164 -11.50 -34.22 -19.58
CA ALA A 164 -11.17 -35.56 -19.09
C ALA A 164 -12.36 -36.54 -19.17
N ILE A 165 -13.59 -36.08 -18.89
CA ILE A 165 -14.81 -36.89 -19.11
C ILE A 165 -14.94 -37.27 -20.59
N ALA A 166 -14.79 -36.29 -21.49
CA ALA A 166 -14.95 -36.51 -22.93
C ALA A 166 -13.95 -37.53 -23.48
N VAL A 167 -12.70 -37.47 -23.04
CA VAL A 167 -11.64 -38.40 -23.46
C VAL A 167 -11.81 -39.78 -22.83
N SER A 168 -12.10 -39.85 -21.53
CA SER A 168 -12.24 -41.12 -20.80
C SER A 168 -13.54 -41.87 -21.10
N LYS A 169 -14.54 -41.20 -21.72
CA LYS A 169 -15.91 -41.69 -21.93
C LYS A 169 -16.57 -42.16 -20.63
N ASN A 170 -16.10 -41.67 -19.48
CA ASN A 170 -16.61 -42.03 -18.16
C ASN A 170 -17.29 -40.80 -17.55
N SER A 171 -18.62 -40.86 -17.41
CA SER A 171 -19.44 -39.80 -16.82
C SER A 171 -19.56 -39.86 -15.29
N SER A 172 -18.79 -40.74 -14.64
CA SER A 172 -18.78 -40.84 -13.18
C SER A 172 -18.29 -39.54 -12.54
N LEU A 173 -19.12 -38.96 -11.66
CA LEU A 173 -18.78 -37.76 -10.89
C LEU A 173 -17.50 -37.94 -10.05
N ALA A 174 -17.18 -39.17 -9.65
CA ALA A 174 -15.97 -39.47 -8.90
C ALA A 174 -14.68 -39.12 -9.66
N VAL A 175 -14.72 -39.14 -11.00
CA VAL A 175 -13.55 -38.84 -11.86
C VAL A 175 -13.26 -37.34 -11.92
N VAL A 176 -14.29 -36.48 -11.77
CA VAL A 176 -14.16 -35.02 -11.91
C VAL A 176 -14.23 -34.25 -10.60
N ALA A 177 -14.77 -34.87 -9.54
CA ALA A 177 -14.88 -34.23 -8.24
C ALA A 177 -13.55 -33.60 -7.74
N PRO A 178 -12.37 -34.24 -7.91
CA PRO A 178 -11.11 -33.61 -7.52
C PRO A 178 -10.79 -32.34 -8.30
N GLY A 179 -10.90 -32.36 -9.64
CA GLY A 179 -10.56 -31.21 -10.48
C GLY A 179 -11.51 -30.02 -10.29
N ILE A 180 -12.79 -30.28 -9.98
CA ILE A 180 -13.75 -29.22 -9.63
C ILE A 180 -13.42 -28.63 -8.25
N ALA A 181 -13.05 -29.47 -7.28
CA ALA A 181 -12.66 -28.99 -5.95
C ALA A 181 -11.41 -28.08 -6.00
N GLU A 182 -10.39 -28.46 -6.77
CA GLU A 182 -9.19 -27.65 -7.01
C GLU A 182 -9.54 -26.31 -7.68
N ALA A 183 -10.41 -26.36 -8.69
CA ALA A 183 -10.89 -25.20 -9.40
C ALA A 183 -11.57 -24.19 -8.45
N LEU A 184 -12.48 -24.65 -7.60
CA LEU A 184 -13.15 -23.80 -6.61
C LEU A 184 -12.19 -23.25 -5.56
N PHE A 185 -11.18 -24.05 -5.18
CA PHE A 185 -10.16 -23.62 -4.23
C PHE A 185 -9.32 -22.45 -4.75
N ALA A 186 -9.00 -22.42 -6.06
CA ALA A 186 -8.29 -21.28 -6.67
C ALA A 186 -9.05 -19.94 -6.49
N THR A 187 -10.38 -19.95 -6.62
CA THR A 187 -11.20 -18.75 -6.34
C THR A 187 -11.18 -18.38 -4.87
N ALA A 188 -11.27 -19.36 -3.96
CA ALA A 188 -11.21 -19.10 -2.53
C ALA A 188 -9.89 -18.42 -2.11
N ILE A 189 -8.75 -18.88 -2.64
CA ILE A 189 -7.45 -18.23 -2.42
C ILE A 189 -7.43 -16.83 -3.02
N GLY A 190 -8.00 -16.64 -4.22
CA GLY A 190 -8.09 -15.33 -4.88
C GLY A 190 -8.81 -14.30 -4.00
N LEU A 191 -9.95 -14.67 -3.42
CA LEU A 191 -10.70 -13.84 -2.48
C LEU A 191 -9.93 -13.61 -1.17
N PHE A 192 -9.27 -14.64 -0.64
CA PHE A 192 -8.45 -14.53 0.56
C PHE A 192 -7.27 -13.56 0.40
N ALA A 193 -6.68 -13.46 -0.80
CA ALA A 193 -5.67 -12.47 -1.11
C ALA A 193 -6.26 -11.06 -1.34
N ALA A 194 -7.42 -10.97 -2.00
CA ALA A 194 -8.04 -9.71 -2.39
C ALA A 194 -8.63 -8.91 -1.23
N ILE A 195 -9.35 -9.58 -0.31
CA ILE A 195 -10.09 -8.91 0.77
C ILE A 195 -9.17 -8.13 1.71
N PRO A 196 -8.08 -8.72 2.26
CA PRO A 196 -7.15 -7.98 3.10
C PRO A 196 -6.44 -6.85 2.34
N ALA A 197 -6.10 -7.08 1.06
CA ALA A 197 -5.49 -6.07 0.21
C ALA A 197 -6.39 -4.84 0.05
N LEU A 198 -7.67 -5.04 -0.22
CA LEU A 198 -8.64 -3.97 -0.38
C LEU A 198 -8.86 -3.18 0.91
N MET A 199 -9.06 -3.90 2.03
CA MET A 199 -9.26 -3.27 3.34
C MET A 199 -8.05 -2.44 3.75
N ALA A 200 -6.85 -2.99 3.57
CA ALA A 200 -5.62 -2.29 3.91
C ALA A 200 -5.36 -1.11 2.97
N TYR A 201 -5.58 -1.26 1.66
CA TYR A 201 -5.47 -0.15 0.71
C TYR A 201 -6.34 1.04 1.14
N ASN A 202 -7.63 0.80 1.39
CA ASN A 202 -8.56 1.86 1.81
C ASN A 202 -8.14 2.53 3.12
N LYS A 203 -7.73 1.73 4.12
CA LYS A 203 -7.25 2.25 5.40
C LYS A 203 -5.98 3.07 5.23
N LEU A 204 -5.00 2.56 4.50
CA LEU A 204 -3.70 3.21 4.32
C LEU A 204 -3.82 4.47 3.47
N GLN A 205 -4.67 4.48 2.44
CA GLN A 205 -4.95 5.69 1.66
C GLN A 205 -5.59 6.79 2.53
N ALA A 206 -6.49 6.42 3.45
CA ALA A 206 -7.04 7.39 4.40
C ALA A 206 -5.98 7.96 5.35
N GLU A 207 -4.98 7.18 5.75
CA GLU A 207 -3.86 7.67 6.56
C GLU A 207 -2.93 8.61 5.76
N VAL A 208 -2.68 8.33 4.47
CA VAL A 208 -1.97 9.26 3.58
C VAL A 208 -2.71 10.59 3.50
N ALA A 209 -4.02 10.58 3.23
CA ALA A 209 -4.81 11.80 3.12
C ALA A 209 -4.78 12.62 4.41
N LYS A 210 -4.84 11.97 5.59
CA LYS A 210 -4.67 12.67 6.87
C LYS A 210 -3.28 13.30 7.02
N ALA A 211 -2.23 12.60 6.63
CA ALA A 211 -0.87 13.13 6.69
C ALA A 211 -0.69 14.31 5.74
N GLN A 212 -1.20 14.21 4.50
CA GLN A 212 -1.19 15.31 3.53
C GLN A 212 -1.90 16.55 4.07
N ASN A 213 -3.14 16.40 4.56
CA ASN A 213 -3.91 17.53 5.11
C ASN A 213 -3.18 18.21 6.28
N ARG A 214 -2.48 17.43 7.11
CA ARG A 214 -1.66 17.99 8.20
C ARG A 214 -0.43 18.75 7.68
N LEU A 215 0.22 18.25 6.64
CA LEU A 215 1.35 18.94 6.00
C LEU A 215 0.90 20.26 5.36
N GLU A 216 -0.25 20.25 4.68
CA GLU A 216 -0.86 21.44 4.07
C GLU A 216 -1.22 22.49 5.14
N ALA A 217 -1.90 22.09 6.21
CA ALA A 217 -2.23 22.99 7.31
C ALA A 217 -0.98 23.62 7.95
N PHE A 218 0.07 22.82 8.17
CA PHE A 218 1.35 23.33 8.66
C PHE A 218 2.00 24.32 7.68
N ALA A 219 1.97 24.01 6.38
CA ALA A 219 2.54 24.89 5.37
C ALA A 219 1.81 26.23 5.26
N ASP A 220 0.48 26.24 5.37
CA ASP A 220 -0.32 27.48 5.37
C ASP A 220 0.03 28.36 6.58
N GLU A 221 0.07 27.78 7.78
CA GLU A 221 0.45 28.50 8.99
C GLU A 221 1.89 29.01 8.92
N PHE A 222 2.79 28.20 8.40
CA PHE A 222 4.19 28.58 8.26
C PHE A 222 4.40 29.67 7.21
N SER A 223 3.71 29.60 6.07
CA SER A 223 3.73 30.63 5.04
C SER A 223 3.23 31.96 5.58
N ALA A 224 2.14 31.96 6.37
CA ALA A 224 1.64 33.17 7.01
C ALA A 224 2.67 33.81 7.96
N ILE A 225 3.38 33.00 8.77
CA ILE A 225 4.45 33.47 9.66
C ILE A 225 5.59 34.11 8.85
N LEU A 226 6.04 33.44 7.78
CA LEU A 226 7.13 33.93 6.94
C LEU A 226 6.73 35.19 6.17
N SER A 227 5.51 35.25 5.63
CA SER A 227 4.99 36.45 4.94
C SER A 227 5.01 37.66 5.86
N ARG A 228 4.54 37.51 7.11
CA ARG A 228 4.59 38.60 8.09
C ARG A 228 6.03 39.04 8.40
N GLN A 229 6.96 38.11 8.52
CA GLN A 229 8.38 38.43 8.73
C GLN A 229 9.01 39.14 7.51
N ILE A 230 8.56 38.83 6.29
CA ILE A 230 8.98 39.52 5.07
C ILE A 230 8.49 40.96 5.09
N ASP A 231 7.21 41.17 5.40
CA ASP A 231 6.61 42.50 5.44
C ASP A 231 7.26 43.39 6.51
N GLU A 232 7.46 42.86 7.73
CA GLU A 232 8.17 43.56 8.81
C GLU A 232 9.60 43.95 8.40
N ARG A 233 10.29 43.10 7.63
CA ARG A 233 11.64 43.36 7.10
C ARG A 233 11.67 44.34 5.93
N LEU A 234 10.63 44.37 5.10
CA LEU A 234 10.49 45.34 4.00
C LEU A 234 10.14 46.74 4.51
N ALA A 235 9.48 46.83 5.67
CA ALA A 235 9.11 48.09 6.31
C ALA A 235 10.24 48.72 7.16
N ALA A 236 11.29 47.96 7.50
CA ALA A 236 12.44 48.39 8.31
C ALA A 236 13.62 48.87 7.45
#